data_AF-A0A3N5EW16-F1
#
_entry.id   AF-A0A3N5EW16-F1
#
_cell.length_a   1.000
_cell.length_b   1.000
_cell.length_c   1.000
_cell.angle_alpha   90.00
_cell.angle_beta   90.00
_cell.angle_gamma   90.00
#
_symmetry.space_group_name_H-M   'P 1'
#
loop_
_entity.id
_entity.type
_entity.pdbx_description
1 polymer ?
#
loop_
_entity_poly.entity_id
_entity_poly.type
_entity_poly.pdbx_seq_one_letter_code
_entity_poly.pdbx_strand_id
1 'polypeptide(L)'
;DDPLSRTASEWERFAAELMNAGRSREAIRAWYHAVLVSLFRAGVLHYRKDRTNWEYAYALPSGVPWRAGFVEATRTFEREWYGRRDTPVEMAESYQDQARRMLSQVREGAAR
;
A
#
# COMPACT_ATOMS: atom_id res chain seq x y z
N ASP A 1 7.03 -5.66 -10.45
CA ASP A 1 6.37 -6.70 -9.66
C ASP A 1 4.87 -6.53 -9.65
N ASP A 2 4.20 -7.66 -9.87
CA ASP A 2 2.76 -7.86 -9.72
C ASP A 2 2.41 -7.87 -8.21
N PRO A 3 1.44 -7.07 -7.75
CA PRO A 3 0.98 -7.11 -6.36
C PRO A 3 0.64 -8.53 -5.88
N LEU A 4 0.10 -9.40 -6.73
CA LEU A 4 -0.30 -10.76 -6.35
C LEU A 4 0.85 -11.78 -6.34
N SER A 5 2.07 -11.38 -6.69
CA SER A 5 3.25 -12.27 -6.66
C SER A 5 3.64 -12.73 -5.25
N ARG A 6 3.15 -12.06 -4.21
CA ARG A 6 3.43 -12.35 -2.80
C ARG A 6 2.17 -12.13 -1.97
N THR A 7 2.09 -12.82 -0.86
CA THR A 7 1.09 -12.56 0.18
C THR A 7 1.33 -11.19 0.83
N ALA A 8 0.30 -10.63 1.49
CA ALA A 8 0.45 -9.34 2.18
C ALA A 8 1.60 -9.36 3.20
N SER A 9 1.71 -10.41 4.01
CA SER A 9 2.77 -10.54 5.03
C SER A 9 4.17 -10.70 4.44
N GLU A 10 4.30 -11.32 3.27
CA GLU A 10 5.58 -11.37 2.55
C GLU A 10 5.96 -10.00 1.99
N TRP A 11 4.98 -9.23 1.50
CA TRP A 11 5.22 -7.85 1.10
C TRP A 11 5.65 -6.96 2.27
N GLU A 12 5.02 -7.10 3.44
CA GLU A 12 5.41 -6.37 4.66
C GLU A 12 6.86 -6.68 5.07
N ARG A 13 7.24 -7.96 5.05
CA ARG A 13 8.61 -8.39 5.36
C ARG A 13 9.61 -7.83 4.35
N PHE A 14 9.30 -7.98 3.07
CA PHE A 14 10.16 -7.48 1.99
C PHE A 14 10.30 -5.95 2.03
N ALA A 15 9.22 -5.23 2.36
CA ALA A 15 9.27 -3.79 2.54
C ALA A 15 10.21 -3.39 3.69
N ALA A 16 10.19 -4.13 4.81
CA ALA A 16 11.10 -3.89 5.93
C ALA A 16 12.57 -4.18 5.55
N GLU A 17 12.84 -5.23 4.78
CA GLU A 17 14.18 -5.51 4.24
C GLU A 17 14.69 -4.38 3.35
N LEU A 18 13.81 -3.82 2.51
CA LEU A 18 14.14 -2.68 1.64
C LEU A 18 14.43 -1.41 2.44
N MET A 19 13.66 -1.14 3.51
CA MET A 19 13.95 -0.04 4.43
C MET A 19 15.35 -0.18 5.05
N ASN A 20 15.68 -1.36 5.57
CA ASN A 20 16.99 -1.63 6.18
C ASN A 20 18.15 -1.52 5.17
N ALA A 21 17.89 -1.78 3.90
CA ALA A 21 18.85 -1.64 2.81
C ALA A 21 18.96 -0.19 2.26
N GLY A 22 18.24 0.78 2.82
CA GLY A 22 18.20 2.16 2.33
C GLY A 22 17.45 2.33 1.00
N ARG A 23 16.67 1.33 0.58
CA ARG A 23 15.90 1.32 -0.66
C ARG A 23 14.50 1.88 -0.44
N SER A 24 14.45 3.14 -0.02
CA SER A 24 13.23 3.85 0.40
C SER A 24 12.09 3.79 -0.61
N ARG A 25 12.39 4.04 -1.89
CA ARG A 25 11.38 4.04 -2.97
C ARG A 25 10.78 2.66 -3.17
N GLU A 26 11.61 1.62 -3.25
CA GLU A 26 11.13 0.25 -3.36
C GLU A 26 10.36 -0.19 -2.11
N ALA A 27 10.75 0.28 -0.93
CA ALA A 27 10.03 -0.01 0.31
C ALA A 27 8.61 0.57 0.27
N ILE A 28 8.42 1.82 -0.18
CA ILE A 28 7.09 2.42 -0.38
C ILE A 28 6.26 1.57 -1.33
N ARG A 29 6.85 1.12 -2.45
CA ARG A 29 6.15 0.22 -3.39
C ARG A 29 5.72 -1.08 -2.73
N ALA A 30 6.61 -1.72 -1.97
CA ALA A 30 6.30 -2.98 -1.30
C ALA A 30 5.20 -2.81 -0.24
N TRP A 31 5.22 -1.72 0.54
CA TRP A 31 4.14 -1.37 1.47
C TRP A 31 2.80 -1.14 0.75
N TYR A 32 2.82 -0.47 -0.39
CA TYR A 32 1.60 -0.28 -1.19
C TYR A 32 1.03 -1.61 -1.71
N HIS A 33 1.89 -2.53 -2.17
CA HIS A 33 1.45 -3.86 -2.57
C HIS A 33 0.89 -4.68 -1.40
N ALA A 34 1.48 -4.59 -0.20
CA ALA A 34 0.92 -5.23 1.00
C ALA A 34 -0.53 -4.79 1.25
N VAL A 35 -0.80 -3.49 1.17
CA VAL A 35 -2.14 -2.90 1.32
C VAL A 35 -3.09 -3.44 0.26
N LEU A 36 -2.73 -3.37 -1.03
CA LEU A 36 -3.57 -3.87 -2.11
C LEU A 36 -3.94 -5.34 -1.93
N VAL A 37 -2.95 -6.20 -1.64
CA VAL A 37 -3.19 -7.63 -1.41
C VAL A 37 -4.10 -7.86 -0.21
N SER A 38 -3.94 -7.10 0.87
CA SER A 38 -4.85 -7.17 2.01
C SER A 38 -6.29 -6.78 1.66
N LEU A 39 -6.47 -5.73 0.85
CA LEU A 39 -7.80 -5.31 0.39
C LEU A 39 -8.44 -6.34 -0.54
N PHE A 40 -7.66 -6.96 -1.42
CA PHE A 40 -8.14 -8.04 -2.29
C PHE A 40 -8.54 -9.27 -1.50
N ARG A 41 -7.74 -9.65 -0.50
CA ARG A 41 -8.04 -10.78 0.39
C ARG A 41 -9.28 -10.55 1.25
N ALA A 42 -9.49 -9.31 1.70
CA ALA A 42 -10.67 -8.92 2.46
C ALA A 42 -11.93 -8.77 1.59
N GLY A 43 -11.82 -8.93 0.27
CA GLY A 43 -12.95 -8.75 -0.66
C GLY A 43 -13.41 -7.30 -0.80
N VAL A 44 -12.68 -6.33 -0.26
CA VAL A 44 -13.03 -4.90 -0.33
C VAL A 44 -12.76 -4.34 -1.73
N LEU A 45 -11.72 -4.86 -2.38
CA LEU A 45 -11.41 -4.60 -3.78
C LEU A 45 -11.27 -5.93 -4.52
N HIS A 46 -11.44 -5.91 -5.84
CA HIS A 46 -11.18 -7.05 -6.69
C HIS A 46 -10.05 -6.73 -7.66
N TYR A 47 -9.02 -7.58 -7.67
CA TYR A 47 -7.89 -7.39 -8.58
C TYR A 47 -8.34 -7.44 -10.04
N ARG A 48 -7.87 -6.46 -10.80
CA ARG A 48 -8.03 -6.36 -12.24
C ARG A 48 -6.77 -5.80 -12.88
N LYS A 49 -6.21 -6.53 -13.84
CA LYS A 49 -4.99 -6.17 -14.58
C LYS A 49 -5.09 -4.83 -15.32
N ASP A 50 -6.28 -4.48 -15.78
CA ASP A 50 -6.56 -3.28 -16.57
C ASP A 50 -6.74 -2.02 -15.70
N ARG A 51 -6.75 -2.15 -14.37
CA ARG A 51 -6.97 -1.02 -13.47
C ARG A 51 -5.70 -0.37 -12.96
N THR A 52 -5.75 0.95 -12.96
CA THR A 52 -4.81 1.86 -12.31
C THR A 52 -5.05 1.93 -10.79
N ASN A 53 -4.03 2.37 -10.07
CA ASN A 53 -4.10 2.61 -8.63
C ASN A 53 -5.19 3.62 -8.24
N TRP A 54 -5.37 4.67 -9.04
CA TRP A 54 -6.44 5.65 -8.83
C TRP A 54 -7.83 5.04 -9.01
N GLU A 55 -8.02 4.16 -9.98
CA GLU A 55 -9.31 3.46 -10.14
C GLU A 55 -9.64 2.55 -8.95
N TYR A 56 -8.63 1.99 -8.27
CA TYR A 56 -8.84 1.30 -7.00
C TYR A 56 -9.25 2.27 -5.89
N ALA A 57 -8.61 3.43 -5.80
CA ALA A 57 -8.95 4.46 -4.82
C ALA A 57 -10.39 4.99 -4.99
N TYR A 58 -10.84 5.16 -6.23
CA TYR A 58 -12.22 5.54 -6.53
C TYR A 58 -13.22 4.41 -6.26
N ALA A 59 -12.83 3.15 -6.49
CA ALA A 59 -13.69 1.99 -6.29
C ALA A 59 -13.90 1.60 -4.82
N LEU A 60 -13.13 2.16 -3.88
CA LEU A 60 -13.38 1.92 -2.46
C LEU A 60 -14.81 2.31 -2.07
N PRO A 61 -15.43 1.64 -1.09
CA PRO A 61 -16.69 2.10 -0.52
C PRO A 61 -16.52 3.47 0.16
N SER A 62 -17.56 4.32 0.16
CA SER A 62 -17.52 5.63 0.82
C SER A 62 -17.55 5.53 2.36
N GLY A 63 -18.10 4.44 2.90
CA GLY A 63 -18.27 4.23 4.34
C GLY A 63 -17.05 3.66 5.08
N VAL A 64 -15.95 3.33 4.40
CA VAL A 64 -14.76 2.80 5.09
C VAL A 64 -13.94 3.95 5.70
N PRO A 65 -13.70 3.95 7.03
CA PRO A 65 -13.09 5.09 7.72
C PRO A 65 -11.63 5.35 7.32
N TRP A 66 -10.95 4.33 6.77
CA TRP A 66 -9.57 4.41 6.31
C TRP A 66 -9.43 4.80 4.83
N ARG A 67 -10.54 5.11 4.13
CA ARG A 67 -10.55 5.52 2.71
C ARG A 67 -9.59 6.67 2.44
N ALA A 68 -9.63 7.73 3.26
CA ALA A 68 -8.77 8.89 3.11
C ALA A 68 -7.28 8.51 3.21
N GLY A 69 -6.95 7.58 4.12
CA GLY A 69 -5.61 7.03 4.25
C GLY A 69 -5.14 6.31 2.98
N PHE A 70 -6.02 5.51 2.35
CA PHE A 70 -5.69 4.84 1.08
C PHE A 70 -5.46 5.82 -0.08
N VAL A 71 -6.26 6.89 -0.15
CA VAL A 71 -6.10 7.94 -1.16
C VAL A 71 -4.75 8.65 -1.00
N GLU A 72 -4.39 9.03 0.22
CA GLU A 72 -3.09 9.68 0.49
C GLU A 72 -1.91 8.73 0.25
N ALA A 73 -2.05 7.44 0.62
CA ALA A 73 -1.05 6.42 0.32
C ALA A 73 -0.86 6.26 -1.20
N THR A 74 -1.96 6.19 -1.96
CA THR A 74 -1.92 6.11 -3.43
C THR A 74 -1.24 7.33 -4.03
N ARG A 75 -1.59 8.55 -3.57
CA ARG A 75 -0.95 9.78 -4.03
C ARG A 75 0.56 9.78 -3.76
N THR A 76 0.97 9.39 -2.55
CA THR A 76 2.38 9.33 -2.18
C THR A 76 3.13 8.28 -3.00
N PHE A 77 2.58 7.08 -3.14
CA PHE A 77 3.15 6.04 -4.01
C PHE A 77 3.37 6.56 -5.44
N GLU A 78 2.34 7.12 -6.07
CA GLU A 78 2.44 7.62 -7.46
C GLU A 78 3.51 8.71 -7.59
N ARG A 79 3.56 9.64 -6.62
CA ARG A 79 4.55 10.72 -6.62
C ARG A 79 5.98 10.19 -6.45
N GLU A 80 6.22 9.28 -5.53
CA GLU A 80 7.56 8.77 -5.24
C GLU A 80 8.04 7.79 -6.33
N TRP A 81 7.13 6.98 -6.87
CA TRP A 81 7.46 5.97 -7.88
C TRP A 81 7.72 6.58 -9.27
N TYR A 82 6.90 7.56 -9.68
CA TYR A 82 7.09 8.27 -10.96
C TYR A 82 7.92 9.55 -10.82
N GLY A 83 8.29 9.92 -9.60
CA GLY A 83 9.15 11.05 -9.30
C GLY A 83 10.60 10.83 -9.73
N ARG A 84 11.29 11.93 -10.03
CA ARG A 84 12.72 11.92 -10.43
C ARG A 84 13.70 12.10 -9.26
N ARG A 85 13.22 12.20 -8.02
CA ARG A 85 14.05 12.48 -6.84
C ARG A 85 14.20 11.25 -5.95
N ASP A 86 15.35 11.13 -5.30
CA ASP A 86 15.56 10.15 -4.25
C ASP A 86 14.54 10.36 -3.14
N THR A 87 13.89 9.28 -2.73
CA THR A 87 12.90 9.29 -1.66
C THR A 87 13.65 9.30 -0.32
N PRO A 88 13.48 10.34 0.52
CA PRO A 88 14.10 10.38 1.84
C PRO A 88 13.66 9.21 2.72
N VAL A 89 14.53 8.75 3.62
CA VAL A 89 14.23 7.63 4.52
C VAL A 89 13.03 7.95 5.42
N GLU A 90 12.93 9.18 5.89
CA GLU A 90 11.87 9.67 6.79
C GLU A 90 10.50 9.62 6.08
N MET A 91 10.48 9.86 4.77
CA MET A 91 9.26 9.73 3.96
C MET A 91 8.82 8.26 3.90
N ALA A 92 9.77 7.34 3.70
CA ALA A 92 9.46 5.92 3.65
C ALA A 92 9.05 5.35 5.02
N GLU A 93 9.63 5.85 6.12
CA GLU A 93 9.22 5.53 7.49
C GLU A 93 7.80 6.03 7.77
N SER A 94 7.50 7.29 7.43
CA SER A 94 6.15 7.85 7.57
C SER A 94 5.12 7.07 6.76
N TYR A 95 5.49 6.66 5.54
CA TYR A 95 4.65 5.83 4.69
C TYR A 95 4.42 4.43 5.27
N GLN A 96 5.45 3.82 5.84
CA GLN A 96 5.38 2.53 6.52
C GLN A 96 4.39 2.58 7.69
N ASP A 97 4.45 3.62 8.53
CA ASP A 97 3.54 3.77 9.67
C ASP A 97 2.09 3.95 9.22
N GLN A 98 1.86 4.76 8.18
CA GLN A 98 0.55 4.92 7.56
C GLN A 98 0.02 3.58 7.02
N ALA A 99 0.84 2.84 6.27
CA ALA A 99 0.47 1.56 5.68
C ALA A 99 0.13 0.52 6.76
N ARG A 100 0.96 0.42 7.81
CA ARG A 100 0.72 -0.48 8.96
C ARG A 100 -0.59 -0.17 9.68
N ARG A 101 -0.88 1.11 9.93
CA ARG A 101 -2.14 1.53 10.54
C ARG A 101 -3.33 1.10 9.69
N MET A 102 -3.27 1.31 8.38
CA MET A 102 -4.34 0.90 7.47
C MET A 102 -4.49 -0.63 7.40
N LEU A 103 -3.39 -1.37 7.36
CA LEU A 103 -3.40 -2.83 7.38
C LEU A 103 -4.08 -3.38 8.65
N SER A 104 -3.85 -2.78 9.82
CA SER A 104 -4.57 -3.12 11.05
C SER A 104 -6.07 -2.91 10.90
N GLN A 105 -6.47 -1.72 10.41
CA GLN A 105 -7.88 -1.35 10.23
C GLN A 105 -8.61 -2.24 9.22
N VAL A 106 -7.93 -2.65 8.13
CA VAL A 106 -8.48 -3.58 7.14
C VAL A 106 -8.70 -4.96 7.76
N ARG A 107 -7.74 -5.46 8.53
CA ARG A 107 -7.84 -6.77 9.22
C ARG A 107 -8.94 -6.77 10.26
N GLU A 108 -9.06 -5.71 11.05
CA GLU A 108 -10.11 -5.54 12.05
C GLU A 108 -11.50 -5.44 11.41
N GLY A 109 -11.62 -4.75 10.27
CA GLY A 109 -12.86 -4.63 9.52
C GLY A 109 -13.29 -5.93 8.83
N ALA A 110 -12.34 -6.74 8.37
CA ALA A 110 -12.61 -8.03 7.72
C ALA A 110 -12.93 -9.17 8.71
N ALA A 111 -12.62 -9.00 9.99
CA ALA A 111 -12.91 -9.97 11.04
C ALA A 111 -14.31 -9.82 11.65
N ARG A 112 -15.11 -8.84 11.19
CA ARG A 112 -16.49 -8.60 11.60
C ARG A 112 -17.45 -9.07 10.52
#